data_AF-A0A930E0B5-F1
#
_entry.id   AF-A0A930E0B5-F1
#
_cell.length_a   1.000
_cell.length_b   1.000
_cell.length_c   1.000
_cell.angle_alpha   90.00
_cell.angle_beta   90.00
_cell.angle_gamma   90.00
#
_symmetry.space_group_name_H-M   'P 1'
#
loop_
_entity.id
_entity.type
_entity.pdbx_description
1 polymer ?
#
loop_
_entity_poly.entity_id
_entity_poly.type
_entity_poly.pdbx_seq_one_letter_code
_entity_poly.pdbx_strand_id
1 'polypeptide(L)' 'MKFARDFFEDEVRNGYYVPGIMKRCWAASLEILLELDRICKKYDIPYYIDYGTLLGAKRNGG' A
#
# COMPACT_ATOMS: atom_id res chain seq x y z
N MET A 1 -9.22 5.87 0.94
CA MET A 1 -9.40 4.54 1.59
C MET A 1 -9.78 4.77 3.05
N LYS A 2 -10.43 3.83 3.74
CA LYS A 2 -10.63 3.93 5.21
C LYS A 2 -9.88 2.80 5.89
N PHE A 3 -8.94 3.13 6.76
CA PHE A 3 -8.21 2.17 7.59
C PHE A 3 -8.90 2.04 8.94
N ALA A 4 -8.99 0.81 9.45
CA ALA A 4 -9.41 0.59 10.83
C ALA A 4 -8.32 1.11 11.81
N ARG A 5 -8.69 1.47 13.03
CA ARG A 5 -7.74 2.10 13.98
C ARG A 5 -6.59 1.16 14.35
N ASP A 6 -6.90 -0.11 14.53
CA ASP A 6 -5.97 -1.20 14.84
C ASP A 6 -4.98 -1.49 13.71
N PHE A 7 -5.24 -1.04 12.47
CA PHE A 7 -4.26 -1.10 11.40
C PHE A 7 -2.98 -0.34 11.73
N PHE A 8 -3.01 0.69 12.57
CA PHE A 8 -1.82 1.50 12.87
C PHE A 8 -1.02 1.02 14.09
N GLU A 9 -1.45 -0.07 14.72
CA GLU A 9 -0.75 -0.71 15.83
C GLU A 9 0.42 -1.57 15.32
N ASP A 10 1.39 -1.82 16.20
CA ASP A 10 2.52 -2.71 15.93
C ASP A 10 2.03 -4.14 15.62
N GLU A 11 2.72 -4.84 14.71
CA GLU A 11 2.38 -6.22 14.36
C GLU A 11 3.62 -7.09 14.13
N VAL A 12 3.46 -8.40 14.25
CA VAL A 12 4.44 -9.38 13.77
C VAL A 12 3.87 -10.04 12.52
N ARG A 13 4.48 -9.78 11.37
CA ARG A 13 4.05 -10.31 10.07
C ARG A 13 5.13 -11.22 9.49
N ASN A 14 4.80 -12.49 9.25
CA ASN A 14 5.74 -13.51 8.75
C ASN A 14 7.04 -13.63 9.58
N GLY A 15 6.93 -13.51 10.92
CA GLY A 15 8.09 -13.56 11.82
C GLY A 15 8.90 -12.27 11.91
N TYR A 16 8.48 -11.19 11.23
CA TYR A 16 9.11 -9.87 11.29
C TYR A 16 8.27 -8.89 12.11
N TYR A 17 8.92 -8.16 13.01
CA TYR A 17 8.29 -7.06 13.73
C TYR A 17 8.13 -5.85 12.81
N VAL A 18 6.90 -5.35 12.68
CA VAL A 18 6.53 -4.18 11.90
C VAL A 18 5.95 -3.14 12.86
N PRO A 19 6.66 -2.01 13.09
CA PRO A 19 6.14 -0.97 13.95
C PRO A 19 5.01 -0.20 13.26
N GLY A 20 4.06 0.32 14.04
CA GLY A 20 2.89 1.06 13.57
C GLY A 20 3.23 2.29 12.73
N ILE A 21 4.42 2.89 12.94
CA ILE A 21 4.92 3.98 12.08
C ILE A 21 5.11 3.52 10.63
N MET A 22 5.57 2.28 10.41
CA MET A 22 5.72 1.72 9.06
C MET A 22 4.36 1.54 8.40
N LYS A 23 3.35 1.10 9.17
CA LYS A 23 1.97 0.97 8.68
C LYS A 23 1.35 2.32 8.33
N ARG A 24 1.68 3.39 9.06
CA ARG A 24 1.32 4.78 8.66
C ARG A 24 1.96 5.18 7.33
N CYS A 25 3.23 4.87 7.10
CA CYS A 25 3.88 5.10 5.80
C CYS A 25 3.19 4.30 4.68
N TRP A 26 2.86 3.02 4.90
CA TRP A 26 2.12 2.22 3.92
C TRP A 26 0.75 2.81 3.61
N ALA A 27 0.01 3.26 4.63
CA ALA A 27 -1.28 3.92 4.42
C ALA A 27 -1.16 5.16 3.53
N ALA A 28 -0.18 6.03 3.81
CA ALA A 28 0.08 7.21 2.99
C ALA A 28 0.48 6.85 1.56
N SER A 29 1.33 5.84 1.36
CA SER A 29 1.70 5.36 0.02
C SER A 29 0.51 4.80 -0.76
N LEU A 30 -0.40 4.09 -0.09
CA LEU A 30 -1.63 3.57 -0.71
C LEU A 30 -2.59 4.71 -1.09
N GLU A 31 -2.70 5.75 -0.28
CA GLU A 31 -3.50 6.95 -0.64
C GLU A 31 -2.93 7.66 -1.86
N ILE A 32 -1.61 7.83 -1.93
CA ILE A 32 -0.94 8.39 -3.11
C ILE A 32 -1.14 7.51 -4.34
N LEU A 33 -1.02 6.18 -4.20
CA LEU A 33 -1.22 5.23 -5.29
C LEU A 33 -2.66 5.29 -5.83
N LEU A 34 -3.66 5.43 -4.96
CA LEU A 34 -5.06 5.59 -5.37
C LEU A 34 -5.31 6.88 -6.15
N GLU A 35 -4.65 7.97 -5.74
CA GLU A 35 -4.76 9.24 -6.46
C GLU A 35 -4.04 9.18 -7.82
N LEU A 36 -2.87 8.53 -7.87
CA LEU A 36 -2.16 8.26 -9.12
C LEU A 36 -3.02 7.42 -10.06
N ASP A 37 -3.60 6.30 -9.59
CA ASP A 37 -4.50 5.44 -10.36
C ASP A 37 -5.69 6.24 -10.92
N ARG A 38 -6.33 7.08 -10.08
CA ARG A 38 -7.44 7.94 -10.49
C ARG A 38 -7.05 8.88 -11.62
N ILE A 39 -5.88 9.52 -11.53
CA ILE A 39 -5.38 10.44 -12.56
C ILE A 39 -5.04 9.68 -13.84
N CYS A 40 -4.29 8.58 -13.75
CA CYS A 40 -3.90 7.79 -14.91
C CYS A 40 -5.13 7.25 -15.66
N LYS A 41 -6.15 6.73 -14.96
CA LYS A 41 -7.41 6.31 -15.56
C LYS A 41 -8.20 7.45 -16.20
N LYS A 42 -8.19 8.65 -15.60
CA LYS A 42 -8.90 9.81 -16.13
C LYS A 42 -8.34 10.27 -17.50
N TYR A 43 -7.05 10.09 -17.72
CA TYR A 43 -6.34 10.56 -18.92
C TYR A 43 -5.84 9.43 -19.83
N ASP A 44 -6.34 8.20 -19.62
CA ASP A 44 -5.93 7.00 -20.36
C ASP A 44 -4.40 6.79 -20.43
N ILE A 45 -3.71 7.12 -19.34
CA ILE A 45 -2.25 6.96 -19.23
C ILE A 45 -1.96 5.54 -18.72
N PRO A 46 -1.32 4.67 -19.52
CA PRO A 46 -0.94 3.35 -19.07
C PRO A 46 0.16 3.46 -18.01
N TYR A 47 0.00 2.72 -16.92
CA TYR A 47 1.01 2.59 -15.87
C TYR A 47 0.97 1.18 -15.27
N TYR A 48 2.03 0.80 -14.59
CA TYR A 48 2.12 -0.46 -13.85
C TYR A 48 2.87 -0.24 -12.53
N ILE A 49 2.64 -1.12 -11.57
CA ILE A 49 3.42 -1.19 -10.33
C ILE A 49 4.65 -2.08 -10.54
N ASP A 50 5.74 -1.76 -9.85
CA ASP A 50 7.06 -2.37 -10.06
C ASP A 50 7.67 -2.92 -8.74
N TYR A 51 8.71 -3.74 -8.84
CA TYR A 51 9.59 -4.24 -7.78
C TYR A 51 8.82 -4.84 -6.60
N GLY A 52 9.11 -4.34 -5.39
CA GLY A 52 8.52 -4.80 -4.14
C GLY A 52 7.00 -4.58 -4.08
N THR A 53 6.50 -3.54 -4.75
CA THR A 53 5.06 -3.26 -4.83
C THR A 53 4.35 -4.32 -5.66
N LEU A 54 4.89 -4.64 -6.84
CA LEU A 54 4.36 -5.71 -7.70
C LEU A 54 4.42 -7.08 -7.00
N LEU A 55 5.57 -7.39 -6.40
CA LEU A 55 5.76 -8.65 -5.68
C LEU A 55 4.82 -8.76 -4.49
N GLY A 56 4.66 -7.69 -3.71
CA GLY A 56 3.75 -7.62 -2.56
C GLY A 56 2.30 -7.83 -2.97
N ALA A 57 1.85 -7.15 -4.03
CA ALA A 57 0.51 -7.31 -4.60
C ALA A 57 0.26 -8.75 -5.05
N LYS A 58 1.22 -9.39 -5.72
CA LYS A 58 1.06 -10.77 -6.19
C LYS A 58 1.14 -11.80 -5.06
N ARG A 59 2.06 -11.63 -4.11
CA ARG A 59 2.32 -12.60 -3.04
C ARG A 59 1.27 -12.56 -1.94
N ASN A 60 0.84 -11.36 -1.55
CA ASN A 60 0.00 -11.14 -0.38
C ASN A 60 -1.38 -10.54 -0.71
N GLY A 61 -1.66 -10.21 -1.98
CA GLY A 61 -2.91 -9.56 -2.41
C GLY A 61 -2.94 -8.04 -2.21
N GLY A 62 -1.83 -7.46 -1.77
CA GLY A 62 -1.78 -6.10 -1.21
C GLY A 62 -1.63 -6.15 0.31
#